data_AF-A0A7W5LZI0-F1
#
_entry.id   AF-A0A7W5LZI0-F1
#
_cell.length_a   1.000
_cell.length_b   1.000
_cell.length_c   1.000
_cell.angle_alpha   90.00
_cell.angle_beta   90.00
_cell.angle_gamma   90.00
#
_symmetry.space_group_name_H-M   'P 1'
#
loop_
_entity.id
_entity.type
_entity.pdbx_description
1 polymer ?
#
loop_
_entity_poly.entity_id
_entity_poly.type
_entity_poly.pdbx_seq_one_letter_code
_entity_poly.pdbx_strand_id
1 'polypeptide(L)'
;MRTNRTKIGWAIAVAIAAGIVIPVLWGEPRSVSGQDGGDYWRNTIYDFQTLITGLAAVLAAAFTVGKMQQTIDVMERTDRESDRRHRELVGLTRRPDRLRLQRAVFPQLQDLQEISSRFVDFENIRETMRPDQGSPDLSWLRQVTERHRVDFEELDKILHRRQFLDGVNLFDGMTTRYLDELEAACKAAVGAIQDHQSYLLSDDYDEDMYYIARMDDEFPYVESAIIRTVRFLRDFIVYLGQYAEEAADL
;
A
#
# COMPACT_ATOMS: atom_id res chain seq x y z
N MET A 1 18.08 -39.88 12.46
CA MET A 1 18.57 -41.28 12.34
C MET A 1 19.35 -41.42 11.03
N ARG A 2 20.67 -41.70 11.07
CA ARG A 2 21.45 -41.99 9.85
C ARG A 2 20.90 -43.26 9.20
N THR A 3 20.55 -43.18 7.92
CA THR A 3 20.01 -44.31 7.14
C THR A 3 20.98 -45.48 7.14
N ASN A 4 20.50 -46.73 7.10
CA ASN A 4 21.37 -47.91 7.16
C ASN A 4 22.49 -47.91 6.10
N ARG A 5 22.25 -47.26 4.95
CA ARG A 5 23.24 -47.04 3.88
C ARG A 5 24.43 -46.16 4.30
N THR A 6 24.21 -45.13 5.10
CA THR A 6 25.31 -44.28 5.60
C THR A 6 26.17 -44.98 6.64
N LYS A 7 25.60 -45.92 7.42
CA LYS A 7 26.36 -46.74 8.38
C LYS A 7 27.26 -47.75 7.67
N ILE A 8 26.74 -48.44 6.65
CA ILE A 8 27.51 -49.41 5.85
C ILE A 8 28.65 -48.73 5.11
N GLY A 9 28.41 -47.57 4.48
CA GLY A 9 29.46 -46.80 3.81
C GLY A 9 30.60 -46.38 4.76
N TRP A 10 30.26 -45.97 5.98
CA TRP A 10 31.26 -45.64 7.01
C TRP A 10 32.07 -46.85 7.47
N ALA A 11 31.44 -48.01 7.66
CA ALA A 11 32.12 -49.24 8.03
C ALA A 11 33.14 -49.68 6.95
N ILE A 12 32.76 -49.58 5.68
CA ILE A 12 33.64 -49.88 4.54
C ILE A 12 34.81 -48.89 4.49
N ALA A 13 34.54 -47.59 4.64
CA ALA A 13 35.60 -46.57 4.63
C ALA A 13 36.62 -46.78 5.76
N VAL A 14 36.15 -47.11 6.97
CA VAL A 14 37.03 -47.41 8.11
C VAL A 14 37.85 -48.67 7.86
N ALA A 15 37.25 -49.73 7.29
CA ALA A 15 37.96 -50.96 6.96
C ALA A 15 39.07 -50.72 5.93
N ILE A 16 38.79 -49.94 4.88
CA ILE A 16 39.79 -49.56 3.87
C ILE A 16 40.91 -48.71 4.49
N ALA A 17 40.55 -47.70 5.31
CA ALA A 17 41.53 -46.87 5.98
C ALA A 17 42.43 -47.68 6.93
N ALA A 18 41.86 -48.61 7.70
CA ALA A 18 42.61 -49.50 8.58
C ALA A 18 43.57 -50.41 7.80
N GLY A 19 43.10 -50.97 6.66
CA GLY A 19 43.92 -51.83 5.78
C GLY A 19 45.09 -51.12 5.10
N ILE A 20 45.05 -49.79 5.00
CA ILE A 20 46.14 -48.96 4.46
C ILE A 20 47.05 -48.44 5.58
N VAL A 21 46.47 -47.92 6.67
CA VAL A 21 47.22 -47.23 7.74
C VAL A 21 48.00 -48.19 8.63
N ILE A 22 47.42 -49.33 9.02
CA ILE A 22 48.07 -50.29 9.93
C ILE A 22 49.37 -50.83 9.31
N PRO A 23 49.39 -51.29 8.04
CA PRO A 23 50.61 -51.84 7.47
C PRO A 23 51.66 -50.79 7.12
N VAL A 24 51.25 -49.54 6.85
CA VAL A 24 52.19 -48.44 6.60
C VAL A 24 52.92 -48.02 7.87
N LEU A 25 52.22 -48.00 9.02
CA LEU A 25 52.80 -47.60 10.31
C LEU A 25 53.62 -48.69 10.99
N TRP A 26 53.23 -49.97 10.85
CA TRP A 26 53.87 -51.09 11.54
C TRP A 26 54.64 -52.06 10.63
N GLY A 27 54.59 -51.90 9.30
CA GLY A 27 55.31 -52.77 8.37
C GLY A 27 56.80 -52.44 8.27
N GLU A 28 57.66 -53.45 8.30
CA GLU A 28 59.12 -53.29 8.24
C GLU A 28 59.58 -52.66 6.90
N PRO A 29 60.46 -51.64 6.94
CA PRO A 29 60.99 -51.00 5.73
C PRO A 29 61.90 -51.93 4.95
N ARG A 30 61.84 -51.84 3.61
CA ARG A 30 62.83 -52.51 2.76
C ARG A 30 64.23 -51.99 3.07
N SER A 31 65.15 -52.90 3.33
CA SER A 31 66.59 -52.61 3.36
C SER A 31 67.12 -52.54 1.91
N VAL A 32 67.89 -51.50 1.59
CA VAL A 32 68.37 -51.21 0.22
C VAL A 32 69.62 -52.04 -0.16
N SER A 33 70.08 -52.94 0.72
CA SER A 33 71.27 -53.76 0.48
C SER A 33 70.92 -55.24 0.27
N GLY A 34 70.61 -55.62 -0.97
CA GLY A 34 70.39 -57.02 -1.36
C GLY A 34 69.01 -57.54 -0.96
N GLN A 35 68.21 -57.91 -1.97
CA GLN A 35 66.79 -58.26 -1.85
C GLN A 35 66.54 -59.50 -0.97
N ASP A 36 66.42 -59.31 0.34
CA ASP A 36 65.62 -60.17 1.21
C ASP A 36 65.17 -59.38 2.44
N GLY A 37 63.85 -59.36 2.68
CA GLY A 37 63.24 -58.71 3.84
C GLY A 37 62.48 -57.41 3.53
N GLY A 38 61.17 -57.45 3.76
CA GLY A 38 60.27 -56.30 3.68
C GLY A 38 58.83 -56.76 3.48
N ASP A 39 57.89 -56.16 4.20
CA ASP A 39 56.47 -56.51 4.09
C ASP A 39 55.96 -56.21 2.67
N TYR A 40 55.56 -57.26 1.96
CA TYR A 40 55.11 -57.20 0.57
C TYR A 40 53.91 -56.25 0.41
N TRP A 41 53.08 -56.17 1.45
CA TRP A 41 51.89 -55.34 1.47
C TRP A 41 52.22 -53.85 1.58
N ARG A 42 53.16 -53.49 2.46
CA ARG A 42 53.62 -52.09 2.62
C ARG A 42 54.23 -51.55 1.34
N ASN A 43 55.09 -52.32 0.69
CA ASN A 43 55.73 -51.89 -0.57
C ASN A 43 54.72 -51.68 -1.69
N THR A 44 53.72 -52.55 -1.80
CA THR A 44 52.63 -52.40 -2.75
C THR A 44 51.87 -51.09 -2.51
N ILE A 45 51.58 -50.73 -1.26
CA ILE A 45 50.92 -49.45 -0.93
C ILE A 45 51.78 -48.25 -1.34
N TYR A 46 53.09 -48.29 -1.09
CA TYR A 46 54.01 -47.21 -1.47
C TYR A 46 54.11 -47.02 -2.98
N ASP A 47 54.18 -48.12 -3.75
CA ASP A 47 54.24 -48.07 -5.21
C ASP A 47 52.97 -47.46 -5.83
N PHE A 48 51.82 -47.57 -5.13
CA PHE A 48 50.54 -46.98 -5.55
C PHE A 48 50.15 -45.69 -4.82
N GLN A 49 51.03 -45.10 -4.00
CA GLN A 49 50.70 -43.93 -3.17
C GLN A 49 50.17 -42.75 -4.00
N THR A 50 50.82 -42.42 -5.11
CA THR A 50 50.40 -41.34 -6.02
C THR A 50 49.05 -41.63 -6.68
N LEU A 51 48.77 -42.90 -7.04
CA LEU A 51 47.49 -43.32 -7.59
C LEU A 51 46.37 -43.19 -6.55
N ILE A 52 46.62 -43.66 -5.32
CA ILE A 52 45.67 -43.58 -4.19
C ILE A 52 45.37 -42.12 -3.86
N THR A 53 46.40 -41.26 -3.83
CA THR A 53 46.26 -39.83 -3.53
C THR A 53 45.46 -39.11 -4.63
N GLY A 54 45.73 -39.43 -5.91
CA GLY A 54 44.97 -38.89 -7.04
C GLY A 54 43.50 -39.31 -7.02
N LEU A 55 43.21 -40.58 -6.72
CA LEU A 55 41.83 -41.07 -6.60
C LEU A 55 41.08 -40.40 -5.44
N ALA A 56 41.74 -40.24 -4.29
CA ALA A 56 41.15 -39.56 -3.14
C ALA A 56 40.82 -38.09 -3.44
N ALA A 57 41.68 -37.38 -4.18
CA ALA A 57 41.44 -35.99 -4.59
C ALA A 57 40.22 -35.87 -5.52
N VAL A 58 40.07 -36.77 -6.50
CA VAL A 58 38.91 -36.78 -7.41
C VAL A 58 37.62 -37.08 -6.65
N LEU A 59 37.63 -38.04 -5.72
CA LEU A 59 36.47 -38.37 -4.89
C LEU A 59 36.09 -37.20 -3.96
N ALA A 60 37.07 -36.51 -3.39
CA ALA A 60 36.84 -35.32 -2.56
C ALA A 60 36.24 -34.16 -3.39
N ALA A 61 36.74 -33.95 -4.61
CA ALA A 61 36.18 -32.95 -5.53
C ALA A 61 34.73 -33.31 -5.92
N ALA A 62 34.45 -34.55 -6.29
CA ALA A 62 33.11 -35.02 -6.65
C ALA A 62 32.12 -34.88 -5.48
N PHE A 63 32.54 -35.21 -4.26
CA PHE A 63 31.71 -35.04 -3.07
C PHE A 63 31.39 -33.56 -2.79
N THR A 64 32.38 -32.68 -2.95
CA THR A 64 32.20 -31.24 -2.76
C THR A 64 31.20 -30.68 -3.78
N VAL A 65 31.34 -31.02 -5.07
CA VAL A 65 30.41 -30.59 -6.12
C VAL A 65 28.98 -31.09 -5.86
N GLY A 66 28.82 -32.36 -5.48
CA GLY A 66 27.51 -32.92 -5.13
C GLY A 66 26.85 -32.22 -3.94
N LYS A 67 27.63 -31.85 -2.91
CA LYS A 67 27.13 -31.06 -1.77
C LYS A 67 26.76 -29.64 -2.14
N MET A 68 27.54 -28.97 -3.00
CA MET A 68 27.18 -27.64 -3.48
C MET A 68 25.86 -27.66 -4.24
N GLN A 69 25.66 -28.64 -5.14
CA GLN A 69 24.42 -28.75 -5.90
C GLN A 69 23.19 -28.90 -5.00
N GLN A 70 23.28 -29.79 -3.99
CA GLN A 70 22.20 -29.96 -3.00
C GLN A 70 21.93 -28.68 -2.19
N THR A 71 22.96 -27.89 -1.92
CA THR A 71 22.84 -26.64 -1.17
C THR A 71 22.14 -25.58 -2.02
N ILE A 72 22.50 -25.47 -3.30
CA ILE A 72 21.87 -24.55 -4.25
C ILE A 72 20.37 -24.87 -4.40
N ASP A 73 20.01 -26.14 -4.58
CA ASP A 73 18.62 -26.55 -4.72
C ASP A 73 17.76 -26.21 -3.48
N VAL A 74 18.36 -26.34 -2.29
CA VAL A 74 17.70 -25.98 -1.01
C VAL A 74 17.57 -24.47 -0.88
N MET A 75 18.59 -23.71 -1.26
CA MET A 75 18.55 -22.24 -1.25
C MET A 75 17.46 -21.73 -2.19
N GLU A 76 17.39 -22.20 -3.43
CA GLU A 76 16.35 -21.77 -4.36
C GLU A 76 14.92 -22.05 -3.87
N ARG A 77 14.70 -23.19 -3.20
CA ARG A 77 13.38 -23.50 -2.62
C ARG A 77 13.06 -22.58 -1.46
N THR A 78 14.05 -22.30 -0.62
CA THR A 78 13.91 -21.42 0.55
C THR A 78 13.64 -19.99 0.11
N ASP A 79 14.32 -19.49 -0.92
CA ASP A 79 14.13 -18.14 -1.46
C ASP A 79 12.75 -17.99 -2.09
N ARG A 80 12.30 -18.96 -2.91
CA ARG A 80 10.95 -18.95 -3.50
C ARG A 80 9.85 -18.96 -2.42
N GLU A 81 10.05 -19.72 -1.34
CA GLU A 81 9.10 -19.79 -0.24
C GLU A 81 9.14 -18.54 0.66
N SER A 82 10.30 -17.91 0.79
CA SER A 82 10.47 -16.60 1.43
C SER A 82 9.75 -15.50 0.65
N ASP A 83 9.94 -15.44 -0.68
CA ASP A 83 9.27 -14.50 -1.57
C ASP A 83 7.75 -14.67 -1.54
N ARG A 84 7.27 -15.91 -1.50
CA ARG A 84 5.85 -16.20 -1.38
C ARG A 84 5.30 -15.67 -0.06
N ARG A 85 5.95 -15.98 1.07
CA ARG A 85 5.56 -15.47 2.39
C ARG A 85 5.64 -13.95 2.46
N HIS A 86 6.62 -13.34 1.82
CA HIS A 86 6.74 -11.90 1.74
C HIS A 86 5.55 -11.28 1.00
N ARG A 87 5.16 -11.82 -0.15
CA ARG A 87 3.96 -11.38 -0.89
C ARG A 87 2.68 -11.59 -0.09
N GLU A 88 2.54 -12.73 0.58
CA GLU A 88 1.40 -13.01 1.46
C GLU A 88 1.32 -12.01 2.63
N LEU A 89 2.46 -11.70 3.26
CA LEU A 89 2.54 -10.71 4.35
C LEU A 89 2.22 -9.30 3.86
N VAL A 90 2.77 -8.88 2.72
CA VAL A 90 2.47 -7.56 2.13
C VAL A 90 0.98 -7.45 1.79
N GLY A 91 0.39 -8.50 1.23
CA GLY A 91 -1.06 -8.55 0.96
C GLY A 91 -1.90 -8.47 2.24
N LEU A 92 -1.50 -9.17 3.30
CA LEU A 92 -2.18 -9.12 4.60
C LEU A 92 -2.09 -7.72 5.25
N THR A 93 -0.95 -7.04 5.12
CA THR A 93 -0.78 -5.67 5.64
C THR A 93 -1.66 -4.66 4.90
N ARG A 94 -1.93 -4.86 3.61
CA ARG A 94 -2.77 -3.95 2.80
C ARG A 94 -4.27 -4.12 3.03
N ARG A 95 -4.73 -5.28 3.50
CA ARG A 95 -6.16 -5.58 3.66
C ARG A 95 -6.89 -4.65 4.65
N PRO A 96 -6.36 -4.35 5.85
CA PRO A 96 -6.98 -3.39 6.76
C PRO A 96 -7.12 -2.00 6.15
N ASP A 97 -6.09 -1.52 5.46
CA ASP A 97 -6.09 -0.19 4.85
C ASP A 97 -7.08 -0.13 3.69
N ARG A 98 -7.14 -1.18 2.85
CA ARG A 98 -8.18 -1.30 1.82
C ARG A 98 -9.58 -1.28 2.41
N LEU A 99 -9.84 -2.04 3.49
CA LEU A 99 -11.16 -2.04 4.13
C LEU A 99 -11.51 -0.69 4.77
N ARG A 100 -10.54 0.01 5.36
CA ARG A 100 -10.73 1.38 5.87
C ARG A 100 -11.10 2.31 4.74
N LEU A 101 -10.37 2.24 3.63
CA LEU A 101 -10.60 3.05 2.45
C LEU A 101 -11.97 2.80 1.84
N GLN A 102 -12.35 1.54 1.64
CA GLN A 102 -13.68 1.19 1.11
C GLN A 102 -14.81 1.74 1.99
N ARG A 103 -14.66 1.69 3.32
CA ARG A 103 -15.65 2.24 4.27
C ARG A 103 -15.68 3.76 4.27
N ALA A 104 -14.52 4.40 4.06
CA ALA A 104 -14.42 5.85 3.97
C ALA A 104 -15.07 6.37 2.68
N VAL A 105 -14.77 5.73 1.55
CA VAL A 105 -15.08 6.22 0.20
C VAL A 105 -16.47 5.84 -0.28
N PHE A 106 -16.85 4.54 -0.28
CA PHE A 106 -18.04 4.11 -1.03
C PHE A 106 -19.36 4.72 -0.55
N PRO A 107 -19.69 4.72 0.76
CA PRO A 107 -20.94 5.34 1.21
C PRO A 107 -20.95 6.86 0.98
N GLN A 108 -19.79 7.50 1.10
CA GLN A 108 -19.68 8.95 0.99
C GLN A 108 -19.75 9.41 -0.46
N LEU A 109 -19.15 8.66 -1.38
CA LEU A 109 -19.21 8.96 -2.81
C LEU A 109 -20.65 8.98 -3.32
N GLN A 110 -21.46 8.01 -2.88
CA GLN A 110 -22.88 7.96 -3.25
C GLN A 110 -23.64 9.18 -2.72
N ASP A 111 -23.47 9.53 -1.45
CA ASP A 111 -24.15 10.68 -0.85
C ASP A 111 -23.70 12.01 -1.50
N LEU A 112 -22.41 12.14 -1.82
CA LEU A 112 -21.87 13.32 -2.53
C LEU A 112 -22.43 13.43 -3.95
N GLN A 113 -22.56 12.31 -4.67
CA GLN A 113 -23.19 12.27 -5.99
C GLN A 113 -24.67 12.67 -5.91
N GLU A 114 -25.38 12.21 -4.89
CA GLU A 114 -26.77 12.58 -4.67
C GLU A 114 -26.90 14.10 -4.45
N ILE A 115 -26.12 14.68 -3.54
CA ILE A 115 -26.08 16.13 -3.31
C ILE A 115 -25.72 16.89 -4.59
N SER A 116 -24.68 16.44 -5.30
CA SER A 116 -24.27 17.09 -6.55
C SER A 116 -25.37 17.07 -7.61
N SER A 117 -26.21 16.03 -7.64
CA SER A 117 -27.34 15.95 -8.56
C SER A 117 -28.46 16.94 -8.22
N ARG A 118 -28.58 17.36 -6.95
CA ARG A 118 -29.54 18.38 -6.50
C ARG A 118 -29.06 19.80 -6.82
N PHE A 119 -27.77 20.00 -7.07
CA PHE A 119 -27.20 21.25 -7.58
C PHE A 119 -27.29 21.45 -9.10
N VAL A 120 -28.06 20.64 -9.83
CA VAL A 120 -28.15 20.74 -11.30
C VAL A 120 -28.75 22.06 -11.78
N ASP A 121 -29.71 22.64 -11.05
CA ASP A 121 -30.33 23.92 -11.41
C ASP A 121 -29.53 25.15 -10.93
N PHE A 122 -28.48 24.95 -10.13
CA PHE A 122 -27.69 26.02 -9.52
C PHE A 122 -27.17 27.04 -10.54
N GLU A 123 -26.64 26.57 -11.67
CA GLU A 123 -26.10 27.43 -12.74
C GLU A 123 -27.19 28.29 -13.40
N ASN A 124 -28.43 27.81 -13.39
CA ASN A 124 -29.56 28.46 -14.06
C ASN A 124 -30.30 29.44 -13.13
N ILE A 125 -29.94 29.51 -11.84
CA ILE A 125 -30.65 30.39 -10.88
C ILE A 125 -30.65 31.84 -11.37
N ARG A 126 -29.49 32.35 -11.84
CA ARG A 126 -29.35 33.70 -12.42
C ARG A 126 -30.26 33.95 -13.61
N GLU A 127 -30.48 32.96 -14.47
CA GLU A 127 -31.32 33.07 -15.66
C GLU A 127 -32.82 33.04 -15.34
N THR A 128 -33.20 32.36 -14.26
CA THR A 128 -34.62 32.24 -13.85
C THR A 128 -35.13 33.43 -13.04
N MET A 129 -34.25 34.36 -12.64
CA MET A 129 -34.63 35.52 -11.85
C MET A 129 -35.32 36.59 -12.69
N ARG A 130 -36.38 37.18 -12.12
CA ARG A 130 -37.04 38.34 -12.72
C ARG A 130 -36.23 39.61 -12.41
N PRO A 131 -35.98 40.48 -13.41
CA PRO A 131 -35.17 41.69 -13.22
C PRO A 131 -35.86 42.80 -12.41
N ASP A 132 -37.06 42.60 -11.87
CA ASP A 132 -37.91 43.67 -11.33
C ASP A 132 -37.96 43.77 -9.79
N GLN A 133 -37.19 42.96 -9.04
CA GLN A 133 -37.22 42.95 -7.57
C GLN A 133 -35.83 43.09 -6.93
N GLY A 134 -35.48 44.33 -6.55
CA GLY A 134 -34.35 44.62 -5.65
C GLY A 134 -32.95 44.44 -6.24
N SER A 135 -31.95 44.32 -5.36
CA SER A 135 -30.57 44.01 -5.73
C SER A 135 -30.52 42.61 -6.36
N PRO A 136 -30.04 42.46 -7.61
CA PRO A 136 -29.94 41.15 -8.27
C PRO A 136 -29.15 40.11 -7.47
N ASP A 137 -28.15 40.58 -6.73
CA ASP A 137 -27.25 39.75 -5.95
C ASP A 137 -27.90 39.23 -4.67
N LEU A 138 -28.66 40.07 -3.95
CA LEU A 138 -29.47 39.63 -2.81
C LEU A 138 -30.59 38.68 -3.25
N SER A 139 -31.22 38.95 -4.39
CA SER A 139 -32.23 38.06 -4.98
C SER A 139 -31.64 36.70 -5.36
N TRP A 140 -30.40 36.67 -5.87
CA TRP A 140 -29.69 35.42 -6.13
C TRP A 140 -29.39 34.65 -4.85
N LEU A 141 -28.83 35.32 -3.83
CA LEU A 141 -28.49 34.69 -2.56
C LEU A 141 -29.74 34.15 -1.85
N ARG A 142 -30.87 34.88 -1.91
CA ARG A 142 -32.16 34.40 -1.39
C ARG A 142 -32.58 33.11 -2.09
N GLN A 143 -32.55 33.08 -3.43
CA GLN A 143 -32.93 31.89 -4.19
C GLN A 143 -32.02 30.69 -3.90
N VAL A 144 -30.71 30.90 -3.81
CA VAL A 144 -29.75 29.85 -3.42
C VAL A 144 -30.05 29.33 -2.01
N THR A 145 -30.30 30.24 -1.06
CA THR A 145 -30.61 29.90 0.33
C THR A 145 -31.91 29.11 0.44
N GLU A 146 -32.98 29.55 -0.23
CA GLU A 146 -34.28 28.88 -0.19
C GLU A 146 -34.24 27.48 -0.82
N ARG A 147 -33.50 27.30 -1.92
CA ARG A 147 -33.43 26.02 -2.65
C ARG A 147 -32.43 25.03 -2.09
N HIS A 148 -31.23 25.51 -1.70
CA HIS A 148 -30.08 24.64 -1.48
C HIS A 148 -29.49 24.71 -0.08
N ARG A 149 -30.05 25.46 0.87
CA ARG A 149 -29.52 25.49 2.26
C ARG A 149 -29.32 24.09 2.82
N VAL A 150 -30.34 23.24 2.70
CA VAL A 150 -30.30 21.86 3.23
C VAL A 150 -29.18 21.05 2.57
N ASP A 151 -28.92 21.27 1.28
CA ASP A 151 -27.86 20.59 0.54
C ASP A 151 -26.46 21.00 1.04
N PHE A 152 -26.24 22.29 1.29
CA PHE A 152 -24.98 22.78 1.86
C PHE A 152 -24.75 22.25 3.29
N GLU A 153 -25.78 22.24 4.13
CA GLU A 153 -25.69 21.67 5.47
C GLU A 153 -25.45 20.15 5.47
N GLU A 154 -26.05 19.44 4.53
CA GLU A 154 -25.84 17.99 4.39
C GLU A 154 -24.44 17.68 3.87
N LEU A 155 -23.95 18.48 2.92
CA LEU A 155 -22.59 18.39 2.42
C LEU A 155 -21.59 18.58 3.56
N ASP A 156 -21.74 19.65 4.35
CA ASP A 156 -20.89 19.91 5.51
C ASP A 156 -20.89 18.73 6.51
N LYS A 157 -22.07 18.16 6.78
CA LYS A 157 -22.19 16.97 7.64
C LYS A 157 -21.45 15.76 7.06
N ILE A 158 -21.49 15.53 5.75
CA ILE A 158 -20.79 14.42 5.08
C ILE A 158 -19.28 14.59 5.20
N LEU A 159 -18.76 15.78 4.89
CA LEU A 159 -17.32 16.07 4.93
C LEU A 159 -16.73 15.87 6.34
N HIS A 160 -17.53 16.11 7.38
CA HIS A 160 -17.12 15.92 8.77
C HIS A 160 -17.45 14.53 9.35
N ARG A 161 -17.93 13.57 8.54
CA ARG A 161 -18.17 12.20 9.03
C ARG A 161 -16.86 11.55 9.45
N ARG A 162 -16.84 10.96 10.65
CA ARG A 162 -15.65 10.30 11.18
C ARG A 162 -15.08 9.23 10.24
N GLN A 163 -15.94 8.43 9.60
CA GLN A 163 -15.50 7.38 8.68
C GLN A 163 -14.76 7.95 7.46
N PHE A 164 -15.15 9.15 7.03
CA PHE A 164 -14.53 9.84 5.93
C PHE A 164 -13.17 10.40 6.35
N LEU A 165 -13.13 11.11 7.48
CA LEU A 165 -11.89 11.65 8.08
C LEU A 165 -10.86 10.56 8.40
N ASP A 166 -11.30 9.40 8.90
CA ASP A 166 -10.44 8.25 9.19
C ASP A 166 -9.76 7.69 7.92
N GLY A 167 -10.27 7.99 6.73
CA GLY A 167 -9.73 7.57 5.44
C GLY A 167 -8.91 8.63 4.69
N VAL A 168 -8.94 9.90 5.12
CA VAL A 168 -8.27 11.01 4.41
C VAL A 168 -6.76 10.81 4.31
N ASN A 169 -6.14 10.18 5.31
CA ASN A 169 -4.71 9.88 5.32
C ASN A 169 -4.30 8.81 4.29
N LEU A 170 -5.26 8.11 3.67
CA LEU A 170 -5.01 7.14 2.62
C LEU A 170 -5.12 7.78 1.23
N PHE A 171 -5.77 8.94 1.10
CA PHE A 171 -5.93 9.64 -0.16
C PHE A 171 -4.58 10.08 -0.73
N ASP A 172 -4.53 10.17 -2.06
CA ASP A 172 -3.38 10.77 -2.73
C ASP A 172 -3.38 12.30 -2.53
N GLY A 173 -2.24 12.93 -2.81
CA GLY A 173 -2.08 14.36 -2.56
C GLY A 173 -3.06 15.24 -3.35
N MET A 174 -3.51 14.79 -4.53
CA MET A 174 -4.48 15.54 -5.32
C MET A 174 -5.89 15.48 -4.71
N THR A 175 -6.37 14.28 -4.34
CA THR A 175 -7.68 14.10 -3.71
C THR A 175 -7.75 14.83 -2.36
N THR A 176 -6.70 14.76 -1.54
CA THR A 176 -6.61 15.54 -0.29
C THR A 176 -6.73 17.04 -0.54
N ARG A 177 -6.00 17.58 -1.54
CA ARG A 177 -6.09 19.02 -1.85
C ARG A 177 -7.50 19.45 -2.26
N TYR A 178 -8.20 18.66 -3.07
CA TYR A 178 -9.57 18.97 -3.46
C TYR A 178 -10.54 18.88 -2.28
N LEU A 179 -10.33 17.94 -1.36
CA LEU A 179 -11.10 17.85 -0.14
C LEU A 179 -10.91 19.10 0.73
N ASP A 180 -9.67 19.53 0.96
CA ASP A 180 -9.37 20.70 1.80
C ASP A 180 -10.01 21.98 1.22
N GLU A 181 -9.92 22.16 -0.10
CA GLU A 181 -10.53 23.30 -0.81
C GLU A 181 -12.07 23.23 -0.77
N LEU A 182 -12.64 22.03 -0.88
CA LEU A 182 -14.08 21.80 -0.77
C LEU A 182 -14.58 22.10 0.65
N GLU A 183 -13.89 21.61 1.69
CA GLU A 183 -14.24 21.85 3.09
C GLU A 183 -14.20 23.34 3.43
N ALA A 184 -13.11 24.01 3.04
CA ALA A 184 -12.96 25.45 3.28
C ALA A 184 -14.04 26.28 2.59
N ALA A 185 -14.34 25.98 1.32
CA ALA A 185 -15.39 26.65 0.57
C ALA A 185 -16.78 26.36 1.15
N CYS A 186 -17.06 25.09 1.48
CA CYS A 186 -18.35 24.66 2.02
C CYS A 186 -18.63 25.32 3.36
N LYS A 187 -17.64 25.39 4.25
CA LYS A 187 -17.77 26.06 5.54
C LYS A 187 -18.09 27.55 5.38
N ALA A 188 -17.42 28.23 4.46
CA ALA A 188 -17.69 29.64 4.17
C ALA A 188 -19.10 29.84 3.57
N ALA A 189 -19.52 28.96 2.66
CA ALA A 189 -20.84 28.98 2.06
C ALA A 189 -21.96 28.74 3.09
N VAL A 190 -21.82 27.73 3.95
CA VAL A 190 -22.78 27.43 5.03
C VAL A 190 -22.92 28.62 5.97
N GLY A 191 -21.81 29.22 6.40
CA GLY A 191 -21.84 30.40 7.27
C GLY A 191 -22.59 31.57 6.62
N ALA A 192 -22.29 31.88 5.36
CA ALA A 192 -22.97 32.96 4.64
C ALA A 192 -24.47 32.70 4.42
N ILE A 193 -24.85 31.45 4.13
CA ILE A 193 -26.26 31.04 3.97
C ILE A 193 -27.01 31.14 5.30
N GLN A 194 -26.38 30.73 6.41
CA GLN A 194 -26.96 30.84 7.76
C GLN A 194 -27.15 32.30 8.15
N ASP A 195 -26.14 33.14 7.93
CA ASP A 195 -26.22 34.58 8.19
C ASP A 195 -27.34 35.25 7.36
N HIS A 196 -27.46 34.90 6.07
CA HIS A 196 -28.55 35.38 5.23
C HIS A 196 -29.92 34.88 5.70
N GLN A 197 -30.02 33.62 6.14
CA GLN A 197 -31.27 33.09 6.67
C GLN A 197 -31.68 33.80 7.97
N SER A 198 -30.73 34.03 8.88
CA SER A 198 -31.01 34.79 10.11
C SER A 198 -31.54 36.17 9.80
N TYR A 199 -30.97 36.84 8.80
CA TYR A 199 -31.49 38.10 8.27
C TYR A 199 -32.93 37.98 7.75
N LEU A 200 -33.22 36.99 6.89
CA LEU A 200 -34.57 36.78 6.34
C LEU A 200 -35.65 36.51 7.41
N LEU A 201 -35.25 36.09 8.61
CA LEU A 201 -36.13 35.81 9.74
C LEU A 201 -36.17 36.95 10.78
N SER A 202 -35.34 37.99 10.62
CA SER A 202 -35.37 39.15 11.51
C SER A 202 -36.57 40.04 11.15
N ASP A 203 -37.28 40.51 12.17
CA ASP A 203 -38.35 41.52 12.04
C ASP A 203 -37.82 42.95 12.32
N ASP A 204 -36.50 43.12 12.53
CA ASP A 204 -35.89 44.40 12.89
C ASP A 204 -35.47 45.23 11.66
N TYR A 205 -36.20 46.32 11.42
CA TYR A 205 -35.97 47.23 10.29
C TYR A 205 -34.58 47.90 10.31
N ASP A 206 -34.01 48.19 11.49
CA ASP A 206 -32.71 48.83 11.56
C ASP A 206 -31.60 47.83 11.18
N GLU A 207 -31.76 46.54 11.50
CA GLU A 207 -30.87 45.47 11.06
C GLU A 207 -30.86 45.32 9.53
N ASP A 208 -31.98 45.61 8.85
CA ASP A 208 -32.10 45.49 7.40
C ASP A 208 -31.13 46.40 6.64
N MET A 209 -31.04 47.66 7.03
CA MET A 209 -30.16 48.61 6.33
C MET A 209 -28.68 48.27 6.51
N TYR A 210 -28.28 47.85 7.72
CA TYR A 210 -26.89 47.44 7.97
C TYR A 210 -26.55 46.14 7.25
N TYR A 211 -27.49 45.19 7.20
CA TYR A 211 -27.29 43.94 6.47
C TYR A 211 -27.09 44.18 4.98
N ILE A 212 -27.94 44.98 4.34
CA ILE A 212 -27.85 45.28 2.91
C ILE A 212 -26.51 45.96 2.59
N ALA A 213 -26.11 46.98 3.36
CA ALA A 213 -24.86 47.68 3.15
C ALA A 213 -23.63 46.74 3.32
N ARG A 214 -23.63 45.88 4.35
CA ARG A 214 -22.57 44.88 4.54
C ARG A 214 -22.53 43.87 3.40
N MET A 215 -23.69 43.41 2.95
CA MET A 215 -23.77 42.43 1.88
C MET A 215 -23.28 42.98 0.56
N ASP A 216 -23.50 44.25 0.23
CA ASP A 216 -22.95 44.83 -1.00
C ASP A 216 -21.41 44.71 -1.05
N ASP A 217 -20.74 44.83 0.09
CA ASP A 217 -19.28 44.68 0.21
C ASP A 217 -18.83 43.21 0.28
N GLU A 218 -19.57 42.35 0.99
CA GLU A 218 -19.21 40.95 1.24
C GLU A 218 -19.68 39.99 0.14
N PHE A 219 -20.65 40.40 -0.69
CA PHE A 219 -21.30 39.54 -1.68
C PHE A 219 -20.32 38.83 -2.63
N PRO A 220 -19.28 39.48 -3.19
CA PRO A 220 -18.33 38.78 -4.05
C PRO A 220 -17.63 37.60 -3.37
N TYR A 221 -17.37 37.70 -2.06
CA TYR A 221 -16.76 36.62 -1.28
C TYR A 221 -17.77 35.50 -1.01
N VAL A 222 -19.01 35.86 -0.66
CA VAL A 222 -20.11 34.92 -0.45
C VAL A 222 -20.42 34.14 -1.72
N GLU A 223 -20.61 34.85 -2.84
CA GLU A 223 -20.84 34.25 -4.14
C GLU A 223 -19.68 33.31 -4.51
N SER A 224 -18.44 33.77 -4.35
CA SER A 224 -17.26 32.96 -4.66
C SER A 224 -17.23 31.68 -3.82
N ALA A 225 -17.53 31.74 -2.52
CA ALA A 225 -17.56 30.57 -1.65
C ALA A 225 -18.61 29.54 -2.11
N ILE A 226 -19.83 29.99 -2.42
CA ILE A 226 -20.93 29.12 -2.88
C ILE A 226 -20.55 28.48 -4.23
N ILE A 227 -20.11 29.27 -5.21
CA ILE A 227 -19.72 28.77 -6.55
C ILE A 227 -18.54 27.79 -6.44
N ARG A 228 -17.53 28.12 -5.63
CA ARG A 228 -16.37 27.26 -5.41
C ARG A 228 -16.77 25.93 -4.77
N THR A 229 -17.70 25.95 -3.82
CA THR A 229 -18.19 24.72 -3.19
C THR A 229 -18.82 23.78 -4.22
N VAL A 230 -19.76 24.28 -5.03
CA VAL A 230 -20.44 23.47 -6.05
C VAL A 230 -19.44 22.94 -7.08
N ARG A 231 -18.48 23.77 -7.51
CA ARG A 231 -17.44 23.35 -8.44
C ARG A 231 -16.51 22.29 -7.86
N PHE A 232 -15.96 22.54 -6.67
CA PHE A 232 -15.04 21.61 -6.01
C PHE A 232 -15.73 20.30 -5.63
N LEU A 233 -17.03 20.31 -5.32
CA LEU A 233 -17.79 19.08 -5.10
C LEU A 233 -17.76 18.19 -6.34
N ARG A 234 -18.02 18.75 -7.52
CA ARG A 234 -18.01 17.99 -8.78
C ARG A 234 -16.61 17.45 -9.09
N ASP A 235 -15.59 18.30 -8.98
CA ASP A 235 -14.20 17.89 -9.21
C ASP A 235 -13.81 16.77 -8.23
N PHE A 236 -14.13 16.95 -6.95
CA PHE A 236 -13.82 15.99 -5.91
C PHE A 236 -14.51 14.64 -6.12
N ILE A 237 -15.77 14.60 -6.56
CA ILE A 237 -16.48 13.36 -6.91
C ILE A 237 -15.75 12.61 -8.03
N VAL A 238 -15.23 13.30 -9.03
CA VAL A 238 -14.48 12.67 -10.14
C VAL A 238 -13.19 12.03 -9.63
N TYR A 239 -12.39 12.75 -8.85
CA TYR A 239 -11.13 12.21 -8.30
C TYR A 239 -11.38 11.08 -7.31
N LEU A 240 -12.36 11.25 -6.42
CA LEU A 240 -12.74 10.24 -5.44
C LEU A 240 -13.26 8.97 -6.13
N GLY A 241 -13.98 9.09 -7.25
CA GLY A 241 -14.43 7.98 -8.08
C GLY A 241 -13.27 7.21 -8.72
N GLN A 242 -12.33 7.90 -9.36
CA GLN A 242 -11.11 7.28 -9.93
C GLN A 242 -10.32 6.53 -8.85
N TYR A 243 -10.15 7.17 -7.70
CA TYR A 243 -9.44 6.58 -6.57
C TYR A 243 -10.18 5.36 -5.98
N ALA A 244 -11.52 5.36 -5.98
CA ALA A 244 -12.33 4.21 -5.58
C ALA A 244 -12.17 3.01 -6.54
N GLU A 245 -12.09 3.26 -7.84
CA GLU A 245 -11.86 2.24 -8.87
C GLU A 245 -10.47 1.60 -8.70
N GLU A 246 -9.42 2.41 -8.53
CA GLU A 246 -8.07 1.92 -8.27
C GLU A 246 -8.00 1.05 -6.99
N ALA A 247 -8.71 1.46 -5.93
CA ALA A 247 -8.81 0.69 -4.69
C ALA A 247 -9.59 -0.62 -4.82
N ALA A 248 -10.48 -0.72 -5.82
CA ALA A 248 -11.21 -1.94 -6.13
C ALA A 248 -10.33 -2.97 -6.86
N ASP A 249 -9.36 -2.52 -7.66
CA ASP A 249 -8.46 -3.38 -8.44
C ASP A 249 -7.26 -3.94 -7.67
N LEU A 250 -6.90 -3.32 -6.54
CA LEU A 250 -5.87 -3.82 -5.60
C LEU A 250 -6.31 -5.08 -4.84
#